data_AF-A0AAE9YQU2-F1
#
_entry.id   AF-A0AAE9YQU2-F1
#
_cell.length_a   1.000
_cell.length_b   1.000
_cell.length_c   1.000
_cell.angle_alpha   90.00
_cell.angle_beta   90.00
_cell.angle_gamma   90.00
#
_symmetry.space_group_name_H-M   'P 1'
#
loop_
_entity.id
_entity.type
_entity.pdbx_description
1 polymer ?
#
loop_
_entity_poly.entity_id
_entity_poly.type
_entity_poly.pdbx_seq_one_letter_code
_entity_poly.pdbx_strand_id
1 'polypeptide(L)'
;MFVRFITGDDLRRARLSVNFSTKEMARKLGVSRITLENWENEISQPKINQALEFLTYARLNVQPLLQQLEALKELFDSCQDGDSNKPNLYRASKKKNHLQQAKPLTDDTITKELNHANENIDCS
;
A
#
# COMPACT_ATOMS: atom_id res chain seq x y z
N MET A 1 -20.94 6.31 -10.05
CA MET A 1 -20.32 6.71 -11.33
C MET A 1 -18.82 6.53 -11.18
N PHE A 2 -18.24 5.46 -11.73
CA PHE A 2 -16.79 5.31 -11.74
C PHE A 2 -16.25 6.25 -12.80
N VAL A 3 -15.50 7.28 -12.41
CA VAL A 3 -14.90 8.22 -13.34
C VAL A 3 -13.77 7.50 -14.07
N ARG A 4 -13.93 7.28 -15.38
CA ARG A 4 -12.88 6.75 -16.25
C ARG A 4 -12.08 7.93 -16.80
N PHE A 5 -10.92 8.16 -16.21
CA PHE A 5 -10.01 9.22 -16.66
C PHE A 5 -9.14 8.81 -17.85
N ILE A 6 -8.90 7.51 -18.05
CA ILE A 6 -8.03 6.95 -19.09
C ILE A 6 -8.71 5.73 -19.70
N THR A 7 -8.88 5.72 -21.03
CA THR A 7 -9.44 4.60 -21.79
C THR A 7 -8.36 3.64 -22.30
N GLY A 8 -8.75 2.44 -22.72
CA GLY A 8 -7.82 1.48 -23.33
C GLY A 8 -7.16 2.02 -24.61
N ASP A 9 -7.93 2.76 -25.41
CA ASP A 9 -7.44 3.43 -26.61
C ASP A 9 -6.46 4.57 -26.30
N ASP A 10 -6.63 5.27 -25.17
CA ASP A 10 -5.64 6.27 -24.73
C ASP A 10 -4.30 5.61 -24.41
N LEU A 11 -4.31 4.47 -23.72
CA LEU A 11 -3.10 3.70 -23.43
C LEU A 11 -2.44 3.23 -24.73
N ARG A 12 -3.21 2.70 -25.68
CA ARG A 12 -2.69 2.27 -26.98
C ARG A 12 -2.06 3.44 -27.73
N ARG A 13 -2.72 4.59 -27.80
CA ARG A 13 -2.20 5.81 -28.45
C ARG A 13 -0.92 6.30 -27.77
N ALA A 14 -0.88 6.33 -26.43
CA ALA A 14 0.29 6.73 -25.66
C ALA A 14 1.47 5.76 -25.83
N ARG A 15 1.22 4.45 -25.96
CA ARG A 15 2.29 3.49 -26.29
C ARG A 15 2.82 3.67 -27.71
N LEU A 16 1.92 3.90 -28.67
CA LEU A 16 2.30 4.08 -30.07
C LEU A 16 3.04 5.40 -30.33
N SER A 17 2.76 6.46 -29.55
CA SER A 17 3.50 7.74 -29.68
C SER A 17 5.00 7.60 -29.40
N VAL A 18 5.40 6.61 -28.60
CA VAL A 18 6.81 6.28 -28.30
C VAL A 18 7.36 5.10 -29.11
N ASN A 19 6.61 4.62 -30.11
CA ASN A 19 6.96 3.49 -30.98
C ASN A 19 7.29 2.18 -30.24
N PHE A 20 6.67 1.93 -29.08
CA PHE A 20 6.84 0.67 -28.38
C PHE A 20 5.82 -0.37 -28.84
N SER A 21 6.31 -1.58 -29.08
CA SER A 21 5.45 -2.75 -29.17
C SER A 21 4.81 -3.06 -27.81
N THR A 22 3.67 -3.76 -27.84
CA THR A 22 3.00 -4.23 -26.61
C THR A 22 3.93 -5.05 -25.72
N LYS A 23 4.81 -5.86 -26.32
CA LYS A 23 5.80 -6.66 -25.58
C LYS A 23 6.87 -5.80 -24.92
N GLU A 24 7.36 -4.75 -25.59
CA GLU A 24 8.36 -3.84 -25.03
C GLU A 24 7.82 -3.04 -23.85
N MET A 25 6.64 -2.47 -24.01
CA MET A 25 5.99 -1.71 -22.94
C MET A 25 5.68 -2.61 -21.74
N ALA A 26 5.17 -3.83 -21.97
CA ALA A 26 4.89 -4.78 -20.90
C ALA A 26 6.17 -5.15 -20.13
N ARG A 27 7.31 -5.34 -20.81
CA ARG A 27 8.61 -5.59 -20.16
C ARG A 27 9.06 -4.42 -19.29
N LYS A 28 8.91 -3.18 -19.76
CA LYS A 28 9.25 -1.97 -18.97
C LYS A 28 8.41 -1.85 -17.71
N LEU A 29 7.14 -2.25 -17.79
CA LEU A 29 6.20 -2.23 -16.67
C LEU A 29 6.30 -3.47 -15.76
N GLY A 30 7.10 -4.48 -16.11
CA GLY A 30 7.18 -5.73 -15.35
C GLY A 30 5.88 -6.54 -15.36
N VAL A 31 5.03 -6.39 -16.38
CA VAL A 31 3.76 -7.12 -16.52
C VAL A 31 3.78 -8.07 -17.71
N SER A 32 2.84 -9.02 -17.74
CA SER A 32 2.69 -9.90 -18.91
C SER A 32 2.15 -9.13 -20.11
N ARG A 33 2.51 -9.58 -21.33
CA ARG A 33 1.94 -9.03 -22.58
C ARG A 33 0.41 -9.06 -22.58
N ILE A 34 -0.18 -10.17 -22.11
CA ILE A 34 -1.63 -10.36 -22.06
C ILE A 34 -2.27 -9.34 -21.11
N THR A 35 -1.64 -9.05 -19.97
CA THR A 35 -2.12 -8.03 -19.03
C THR A 35 -2.21 -6.66 -19.70
N LEU A 36 -1.18 -6.28 -20.47
CA LEU A 36 -1.19 -5.01 -21.20
C LEU A 36 -2.26 -4.96 -22.29
N GLU A 37 -2.46 -6.06 -23.01
CA GLU A 37 -3.53 -6.16 -24.02
C GLU A 37 -4.92 -6.05 -23.40
N ASN A 38 -5.12 -6.68 -22.23
CA ASN A 38 -6.38 -6.57 -21.50
C ASN A 38 -6.65 -5.13 -21.03
N TRP A 39 -5.62 -4.36 -20.68
CA TRP A 39 -5.77 -2.94 -20.37
C TRP A 39 -6.16 -2.13 -21.61
N GLU A 40 -5.48 -2.35 -22.74
CA GLU A 40 -5.77 -1.64 -24.00
C GLU A 40 -7.13 -2.00 -24.59
N ASN A 41 -7.62 -3.21 -24.36
CA ASN A 41 -8.94 -3.67 -24.83
C ASN A 41 -10.05 -3.46 -23.78
N GLU A 42 -9.75 -2.73 -22.70
CA GLU A 42 -10.69 -2.41 -21.61
C GLU A 42 -11.29 -3.61 -20.86
N ILE A 43 -10.67 -4.79 -21.00
CA ILE A 43 -11.05 -6.02 -20.29
C ILE A 43 -10.70 -5.89 -18.81
N SER A 44 -9.59 -5.24 -18.48
CA SER A 44 -9.18 -4.94 -17.11
C SER A 44 -8.56 -3.55 -17.01
N GLN A 45 -8.32 -3.09 -15.77
CA GLN A 45 -7.77 -1.76 -15.52
C GLN A 45 -6.43 -1.86 -14.77
N PRO A 46 -5.45 -1.00 -15.11
CA PRO A 46 -4.22 -0.88 -14.33
C PRO A 46 -4.52 -0.29 -12.95
N LYS A 47 -3.73 -0.68 -11.95
CA LYS A 47 -3.70 0.06 -10.68
C LYS A 47 -3.14 1.47 -10.91
N ILE A 48 -3.45 2.40 -10.02
CA ILE A 48 -3.01 3.80 -10.16
C ILE A 48 -1.48 3.94 -10.35
N ASN A 49 -0.69 3.20 -9.58
CA ASN A 49 0.77 3.21 -9.71
C ASN A 49 1.22 2.69 -11.09
N GLN A 50 0.60 1.62 -11.57
CA GLN A 50 0.91 1.05 -12.89
C GLN A 50 0.50 2.00 -14.02
N ALA A 51 -0.62 2.72 -13.87
CA ALA A 51 -1.03 3.74 -14.81
C ALA A 51 -0.02 4.90 -14.84
N LEU A 52 0.41 5.41 -13.68
CA LEU A 52 1.41 6.49 -13.62
C LEU A 52 2.77 6.07 -14.21
N GLU A 53 3.23 4.85 -13.91
CA GLU A 53 4.44 4.29 -14.53
C GLU A 53 4.30 4.17 -16.05
N PHE A 54 3.15 3.68 -16.53
CA PHE A 54 2.86 3.59 -17.97
C PHE A 54 2.96 4.96 -18.62
N LEU A 55 2.30 5.97 -18.06
CA LEU A 55 2.30 7.34 -18.61
C LEU A 55 3.73 7.91 -18.64
N THR A 56 4.53 7.61 -17.62
CA THR A 56 5.94 8.02 -17.55
C THR A 56 6.76 7.39 -18.67
N TYR A 57 6.61 6.08 -18.92
CA TYR A 57 7.28 5.40 -20.04
C TYR A 57 6.77 5.86 -21.42
N ALA A 58 5.50 6.23 -21.51
CA ALA A 58 4.88 6.84 -22.68
C ALA A 58 5.28 8.31 -22.89
N ARG A 59 6.19 8.86 -22.07
CA ARG A 59 6.67 10.25 -22.11
C ARG A 59 5.57 11.29 -21.93
N LEU A 60 4.51 10.95 -21.21
CA LEU A 60 3.49 11.90 -20.80
C LEU A 60 3.92 12.61 -19.51
N ASN A 61 3.69 13.91 -19.45
CA ASN A 61 4.15 14.73 -18.34
C ASN A 61 3.26 14.54 -17.10
N VAL A 62 3.71 13.70 -16.17
CA VAL A 62 3.06 13.50 -14.86
C VAL A 62 3.53 14.49 -13.78
N GLN A 63 4.54 15.32 -14.09
CA GLN A 63 5.13 16.26 -13.14
C GLN A 63 4.13 17.24 -12.50
N PRO A 64 3.16 17.82 -13.23
CA PRO A 64 2.21 18.76 -12.63
C PRO A 64 1.39 18.14 -11.50
N LEU A 65 1.03 16.86 -11.63
CA LEU A 65 0.31 16.13 -10.59
C LEU A 65 1.20 15.90 -9.35
N LEU A 66 2.47 15.55 -9.57
CA LEU A 66 3.44 15.35 -8.48
C LEU A 66 3.71 16.64 -7.71
N GLN A 67 3.80 17.79 -8.40
CA GLN A 67 3.93 19.10 -7.78
C GLN A 67 2.72 19.46 -6.91
N GLN A 68 1.50 19.12 -7.35
CA GLN A 68 0.29 19.32 -6.55
C GLN A 68 0.31 18.46 -5.28
N LEU A 69 0.81 17.22 -5.37
CA LEU A 69 0.94 16.33 -4.21
C LEU A 69 1.98 16.83 -3.20
N GLU A 70 3.10 17.36 -3.68
CA GLU A 70 4.12 17.95 -2.80
C GLU A 70 3.61 19.22 -2.10
N ALA A 71 2.96 20.13 -2.84
CA ALA A 71 2.34 21.31 -2.26
C ALA A 71 1.27 20.97 -1.20
N LEU A 72 0.54 19.87 -1.39
CA LEU A 72 -0.41 19.37 -0.39
C LEU A 72 0.30 18.91 0.89
N LYS A 73 1.48 18.32 0.77
CA LYS A 73 2.28 17.85 1.90
C LYS A 73 2.77 19.04 2.73
N GLU A 74 3.31 20.07 2.08
CA GLU A 74 3.72 21.32 2.73
C GLU A 74 2.55 21.98 3.48
N LEU A 75 1.35 21.97 2.90
CA LEU A 75 0.15 22.48 3.55
C LEU A 75 -0.15 21.75 4.87
N PHE A 76 -0.05 20.42 4.88
CA PHE A 76 -0.29 19.65 6.10
C PHE A 76 0.83 19.74 7.12
N ASP A 77 2.08 19.85 6.69
CA ASP A 77 3.24 20.00 7.58
C ASP A 77 3.19 21.34 8.33
N SER A 78 2.68 22.40 7.70
CA SER A 78 2.48 23.72 8.33
C SER A 78 1.42 23.74 9.46
N CYS A 79 0.65 22.66 9.62
CA CYS A 79 -0.33 22.50 10.70
C CYS A 79 0.23 21.75 11.92
N GLN A 80 1.48 21.28 11.90
CA GLN A 80 2.14 20.64 13.03
C GLN A 80 2.89 21.63 13.93
N ASP A 81 2.16 22.57 14.51
CA ASP A 81 2.63 23.32 15.67
C ASP A 81 1.91 22.83 16.94
N GLY A 82 2.61 21.98 17.72
CA GLY A 82 2.46 21.87 19.18
C GLY A 82 1.50 20.82 19.76
N ASP A 83 2.11 19.75 20.31
CA ASP A 83 1.67 18.85 21.41
C ASP A 83 1.51 17.36 21.03
N SER A 84 2.47 16.54 21.49
CA SER A 84 2.50 15.08 21.40
C SER A 84 1.36 14.38 22.15
N ASN A 85 0.54 15.13 22.89
CA ASN A 85 -0.62 14.61 23.62
C ASN A 85 -1.97 14.81 22.90
N LYS A 86 -1.98 15.37 21.69
CA LYS A 86 -3.22 15.55 20.90
C LYS A 86 -3.38 14.43 19.87
N PRO A 87 -4.54 13.73 19.81
CA PRO A 87 -4.75 12.67 18.86
C PRO A 87 -4.78 13.22 17.43
N ASN A 88 -4.14 12.50 16.51
CA ASN A 88 -4.12 12.81 15.09
C ASN A 88 -5.54 13.08 14.56
N LEU A 89 -5.80 14.33 14.15
CA LEU A 89 -7.10 14.81 13.66
C LEU A 89 -7.52 14.14 12.32
N TYR A 90 -6.58 13.57 11.57
CA TYR A 90 -6.82 12.88 10.30
C TYR A 90 -7.17 11.40 10.45
N ARG A 91 -7.25 10.88 11.68
CA ARG A 91 -7.71 9.51 11.90
C ARG A 91 -9.22 9.44 11.64
N ALA A 92 -9.61 8.91 10.48
CA ALA A 92 -11.00 8.68 10.08
C ALA A 92 -11.78 7.66 10.96
N SER A 93 -11.26 7.27 12.12
CA SER A 93 -11.91 6.32 13.02
C SER A 93 -11.59 6.61 14.49
N LYS A 94 -12.62 7.01 15.24
CA LYS A 94 -12.70 6.90 16.70
C LYS A 94 -13.04 5.46 17.13
N LYS A 95 -12.41 4.42 16.58
CA LYS A 95 -12.37 3.11 17.25
C LYS A 95 -10.98 2.85 17.80
N LYS A 96 -10.87 2.95 19.13
CA LYS A 96 -9.95 2.14 19.92
C LYS A 96 -10.58 0.73 20.04
N ASN A 97 -9.74 -0.30 20.18
CA ASN A 97 -10.09 -1.68 20.59
C ASN A 97 -10.48 -2.67 19.49
N HIS A 98 -9.50 -3.15 18.74
CA HIS A 98 -9.50 -4.52 18.19
C HIS A 98 -8.10 -5.12 18.04
N LEU A 99 -7.04 -4.33 18.22
CA LEU A 99 -5.74 -4.87 18.60
C LEU A 99 -5.92 -5.47 20.00
N GLN A 100 -6.01 -6.79 20.02
CA GLN A 100 -6.11 -7.64 21.20
C GLN A 100 -5.09 -7.15 22.23
N GLN A 101 -5.53 -6.90 23.46
CA GLN A 101 -4.58 -6.74 24.55
C GLN A 101 -3.76 -8.03 24.56
N ALA A 102 -2.47 -7.93 24.24
CA ALA A 102 -1.55 -9.03 24.49
C ALA A 102 -1.71 -9.34 25.97
N LYS A 103 -2.25 -10.51 26.28
CA LYS A 103 -2.34 -11.00 27.65
C LYS A 103 -0.89 -11.00 28.16
N PRO A 104 -0.55 -10.23 29.21
CA PRO A 104 0.80 -10.27 29.73
C PRO A 104 1.09 -11.71 30.16
N LEU A 105 2.20 -12.27 29.69
CA LEU A 105 2.79 -13.47 30.26
C LEU A 105 3.20 -13.10 31.69
N THR A 106 2.33 -13.39 32.64
CA THR A 106 2.63 -13.28 34.07
C THR A 106 3.51 -14.47 34.47
N ASP A 107 4.64 -14.18 35.11
CA ASP A 107 5.67 -15.12 35.60
C ASP A 107 5.14 -16.25 36.52
N ASP A 108 3.87 -16.19 36.93
CA ASP A 108 3.24 -17.13 37.86
C ASP A 108 2.97 -18.53 37.28
N THR A 109 3.28 -18.76 36.00
CA THR A 109 3.15 -20.09 35.38
C THR A 109 4.41 -20.95 35.56
N ILE A 110 5.57 -20.34 35.88
CA ILE A 110 6.85 -21.05 35.99
C ILE A 110 7.06 -21.67 37.39
N THR A 111 6.39 -21.18 38.44
CA THR A 111 6.58 -21.68 39.82
C THR A 111 5.55 -22.70 40.29
N LYS A 112 4.50 -22.99 39.51
CA LYS A 112 3.53 -24.05 39.83
C LYS A 112 3.79 -25.39 39.15
N GLU A 113 4.61 -25.45 38.10
CA GLU A 113 4.97 -26.72 37.44
C GLU A 113 6.30 -27.33 37.92
N LEU A 114 7.09 -26.64 38.75
CA LEU A 114 8.34 -27.19 39.33
C LEU A 114 8.17 -27.78 40.74
N ASN A 115 7.06 -27.50 41.44
CA ASN A 115 6.81 -28.00 42.81
C ASN A 115 5.86 -29.22 42.87
N HIS A 116 5.64 -29.91 41.75
CA HIS A 116 4.93 -31.20 41.71
C HIS A 116 5.81 -32.37 41.22
N ALA A 117 7.12 -32.15 41.08
CA ALA A 117 8.06 -33.15 40.61
C ALA A 117 9.21 -33.49 41.60
N ASN A 118 9.30 -32.85 42.77
CA ASN A 118 10.47 -33.01 43.67
C ASN A 118 10.15 -33.07 45.18
N GLU A 119 9.05 -33.72 45.58
CA GLU A 119 8.85 -34.31 46.93
C GLU A 119 7.96 -35.56 46.69
N ASN A 120 8.46 -36.77 46.42
CA ASN A 120 9.15 -37.64 47.36
C ASN A 120 9.94 -38.71 46.59
N ILE A 121 11.26 -38.68 46.74
CA ILE A 121 12.13 -39.86 46.65
C ILE A 121 12.26 -40.44 48.07
N ASP A 122 12.42 -41.75 48.14
CA ASP A 122 12.73 -42.63 49.28
C ASP A 122 11.57 -43.05 50.20
N CYS A 123 11.12 -44.32 50.12
CA CYS A 123 11.77 -45.57 50.57
C CYS A 123 11.58 -45.83 52.07
N SER A 124 10.67 -46.75 52.36
CA SER A 124 10.73 -47.70 53.48
C SER A 124 9.94 -48.95 53.11
#